data_AF-A0A644YNX6-F1
#
_entry.id   AF-A0A644YNX6-F1
#
_cell.length_a   1.000
_cell.length_b   1.000
_cell.length_c   1.000
_cell.angle_alpha   90.00
_cell.angle_beta   90.00
_cell.angle_gamma   90.00
#
_symmetry.space_group_name_H-M   'P 1'
#
loop_
_entity.id
_entity.type
_entity.pdbx_description
1 polymer ?
#
loop_
_entity_poly.entity_id
_entity_poly.type
_entity_poly.pdbx_seq_one_letter_code
_entity_poly.pdbx_strand_id
1 'polypeptide(L)'
;MQELSPLEISALCTNLARGCEKQYKSKEAGLFTELAGYFKAASLPAKNPDFDQLIALIEKDLEQGFANANAVASDSKDRGALRALVWSEKVTRILKSLLTRYQKEGDAMLENTGVYVCTICGFVYIGETPPEVCPVCKVPNWKFEKVEGR
;
A
#
# COMPACT_ATOMS: atom_id res chain seq x y z
N MET A 1 0.06 1.02 -23.72
CA MET A 1 -0.59 1.04 -22.40
C MET A 1 -0.98 -0.39 -22.10
N GLN A 2 -0.46 -0.99 -21.01
CA GLN A 2 -0.78 -2.36 -20.63
C GLN A 2 -2.16 -2.43 -19.98
N GLU A 3 -2.92 -3.48 -20.27
CA GLU A 3 -4.23 -3.71 -19.65
C GLU A 3 -4.06 -4.16 -18.19
N LEU A 4 -4.88 -3.59 -17.30
CA LEU A 4 -4.86 -3.92 -15.87
C LEU A 4 -5.75 -5.14 -15.59
N SER A 5 -5.27 -6.02 -14.70
CA SER A 5 -6.07 -7.12 -14.16
C SER A 5 -7.24 -6.61 -13.29
N PRO A 6 -8.28 -7.43 -13.06
CA PRO A 6 -9.36 -7.07 -12.15
C PRO A 6 -8.88 -6.66 -10.76
N LEU A 7 -7.85 -7.32 -10.21
CA LEU A 7 -7.32 -6.96 -8.90
C LEU A 7 -6.64 -5.58 -8.90
N GLU A 8 -5.89 -5.26 -9.96
CA GLU A 8 -5.25 -3.94 -10.10
C GLU A 8 -6.29 -2.83 -10.28
N ILE A 9 -7.36 -3.08 -11.05
CA ILE A 9 -8.47 -2.13 -11.18
C ILE A 9 -9.18 -1.94 -9.84
N SER A 10 -9.42 -3.02 -9.09
CA SER A 10 -9.99 -2.95 -7.75
C SER A 10 -9.16 -2.07 -6.80
N ALA A 11 -7.83 -2.25 -6.81
CA ALA A 11 -6.91 -1.44 -6.02
C ALA A 11 -6.90 0.03 -6.47
N LEU A 12 -6.93 0.28 -7.77
CA LEU A 12 -7.03 1.63 -8.34
C LEU A 12 -8.32 2.32 -7.88
N CYS A 13 -9.47 1.67 -8.05
CA CYS A 13 -10.76 2.20 -7.61
C CYS A 13 -10.81 2.46 -6.10
N THR A 14 -10.22 1.58 -5.28
CA THR A 14 -10.14 1.80 -3.83
C THR A 14 -9.35 3.08 -3.49
N ASN A 15 -8.24 3.34 -4.18
CA ASN A 15 -7.47 4.56 -3.99
C ASN A 15 -8.23 5.81 -4.47
N LEU A 16 -8.91 5.73 -5.61
CA LEU A 16 -9.75 6.82 -6.12
C LEU A 16 -10.90 7.15 -5.15
N ALA A 17 -11.54 6.12 -4.57
CA ALA A 17 -12.60 6.31 -3.57
C ALA A 17 -12.10 7.12 -2.38
N ARG A 18 -10.93 6.75 -1.81
CA ARG A 18 -10.27 7.49 -0.72
C ARG A 18 -9.93 8.92 -1.13
N GLY A 19 -9.42 9.12 -2.34
CA GLY A 19 -9.14 10.45 -2.88
C GLY A 19 -10.39 11.33 -2.99
N CYS A 20 -11.51 10.77 -3.44
CA CYS A 20 -12.80 11.45 -3.51
C CYS A 20 -13.36 11.80 -2.13
N GLU A 21 -13.23 10.88 -1.16
CA GLU A 21 -13.61 11.12 0.23
C GLU A 21 -12.90 12.36 0.80
N LYS A 22 -11.57 12.48 0.58
CA LYS A 22 -10.79 13.65 1.04
C LYS A 22 -11.11 14.95 0.32
N GLN A 23 -11.77 14.88 -0.84
CA GLN A 23 -12.25 16.02 -1.61
C GLN A 23 -13.73 16.33 -1.37
N TYR A 24 -14.37 15.68 -0.38
CA TYR A 24 -15.80 15.82 -0.08
C TYR A 24 -16.74 15.42 -1.23
N LYS A 25 -16.27 14.52 -2.11
CA LYS A 25 -17.01 13.96 -3.24
C LYS A 25 -17.62 12.61 -2.87
N SER A 26 -18.63 12.64 -2.00
CA SER A 26 -19.21 11.42 -1.41
C SER A 26 -19.85 10.49 -2.44
N LYS A 27 -20.50 11.03 -3.48
CA LYS A 27 -21.12 10.23 -4.55
C LYS A 27 -20.07 9.44 -5.32
N GLU A 28 -19.02 10.11 -5.78
CA GLU A 28 -17.93 9.49 -6.54
C GLU A 28 -17.14 8.50 -5.68
N ALA A 29 -16.91 8.82 -4.40
CA ALA A 29 -16.30 7.89 -3.46
C ALA A 29 -17.11 6.58 -3.34
N GLY A 30 -18.45 6.69 -3.26
CA GLY A 30 -19.36 5.55 -3.24
C GLY A 30 -19.28 4.71 -4.53
N LEU A 31 -19.32 5.36 -5.69
CA LEU A 31 -19.23 4.68 -6.99
C LEU A 31 -17.89 3.95 -7.19
N PHE A 32 -16.78 4.58 -6.81
CA PHE A 32 -15.48 3.90 -6.87
C PHE A 32 -15.37 2.75 -5.87
N THR A 33 -16.03 2.83 -4.72
CA THR A 33 -16.10 1.72 -3.77
C THR A 33 -16.88 0.53 -4.35
N GLU A 34 -18.00 0.79 -5.03
CA GLU A 34 -18.78 -0.24 -5.72
C GLU A 34 -17.97 -0.92 -6.83
N LEU A 35 -17.30 -0.14 -7.68
CA LEU A 35 -16.41 -0.67 -8.71
C LEU A 35 -15.26 -1.48 -8.11
N ALA A 36 -14.64 -1.00 -7.02
CA ALA A 36 -13.59 -1.73 -6.34
C ALA A 36 -14.08 -3.11 -5.87
N GLY A 37 -15.29 -3.18 -5.30
CA GLY A 37 -15.94 -4.43 -4.90
C GLY A 37 -16.21 -5.36 -6.08
N TYR A 38 -16.79 -4.84 -7.17
CA TYR A 38 -17.07 -5.59 -8.39
C TYR A 38 -15.80 -6.24 -8.96
N PHE A 39 -14.75 -5.46 -9.17
CA PHE A 39 -13.50 -5.98 -9.73
C PHE A 39 -12.76 -6.91 -8.75
N LYS A 40 -12.91 -6.71 -7.44
CA LYS A 40 -12.37 -7.65 -6.44
C LYS A 40 -13.05 -9.01 -6.53
N ALA A 41 -14.38 -9.03 -6.66
CA ALA A 41 -15.15 -10.27 -6.81
C ALA A 41 -14.80 -11.03 -8.10
N ALA A 42 -14.44 -10.30 -9.16
CA ALA A 42 -13.97 -10.89 -10.42
C ALA A 42 -12.47 -11.31 -10.39
N SER A 43 -11.73 -11.00 -9.33
CA SER A 43 -10.30 -11.33 -9.25
C SER A 43 -10.07 -12.81 -8.94
N LEU A 44 -9.10 -13.41 -9.63
CA LEU A 44 -8.65 -14.77 -9.36
C LEU A 44 -7.49 -14.76 -8.35
N PRO A 45 -7.33 -15.83 -7.56
CA PRO A 45 -6.14 -16.01 -6.73
C PRO A 45 -4.85 -15.93 -7.57
N ALA A 46 -3.77 -15.49 -6.94
CA ALA A 46 -2.46 -15.49 -7.58
C ALA A 46 -2.08 -16.92 -8.01
N LYS A 47 -1.54 -17.05 -9.22
CA LYS A 47 -0.98 -18.31 -9.70
C LYS A 47 0.42 -18.47 -9.09
N ASN A 48 0.64 -19.55 -8.35
CA ASN A 48 1.92 -19.86 -7.68
C ASN A 48 2.42 -18.71 -6.78
N PRO A 49 1.65 -18.31 -5.76
CA PRO A 49 2.05 -17.23 -4.86
C PRO A 49 3.34 -17.62 -4.13
N ASP A 50 4.30 -16.69 -4.12
CA ASP A 50 5.62 -16.93 -3.55
C ASP A 50 6.20 -15.62 -3.00
N PHE A 51 6.81 -15.70 -1.82
CA PHE A 51 7.36 -14.53 -1.14
C PHE A 51 8.64 -14.02 -1.81
N ASP A 52 9.45 -14.89 -2.41
CA ASP A 52 10.65 -14.47 -3.13
C ASP A 52 10.28 -13.66 -4.37
N GLN A 53 9.24 -14.07 -5.11
CA GLN A 53 8.69 -13.30 -6.22
C GLN A 53 8.21 -11.90 -5.78
N LEU A 54 7.50 -11.80 -4.64
CA LEU A 54 7.06 -10.50 -4.11
C LEU A 54 8.23 -9.61 -3.69
N ILE A 55 9.24 -10.19 -3.04
CA ILE A 55 10.46 -9.47 -2.63
C ILE A 55 11.21 -8.97 -3.87
N ALA A 56 11.34 -9.78 -4.92
CA ALA A 56 12.00 -9.39 -6.16
C ALA A 56 11.30 -8.21 -6.85
N LEU A 57 9.96 -8.17 -6.85
CA LEU A 57 9.20 -7.02 -7.37
C LEU A 57 9.48 -5.75 -6.55
N ILE A 58 9.48 -5.87 -5.22
CA ILE A 58 9.81 -4.76 -4.31
C ILE A 58 11.23 -4.25 -4.54
N GLU A 59 12.20 -5.15 -4.68
CA GLU A 59 13.60 -4.80 -4.95
C GLU A 59 13.73 -4.04 -6.27
N LYS A 60 13.07 -4.52 -7.33
CA LYS A 60 13.04 -3.84 -8.62
C LYS A 60 12.48 -2.42 -8.50
N ASP A 61 11.40 -2.22 -7.74
CA ASP A 61 10.86 -0.88 -7.51
C ASP A 61 11.84 0.00 -6.72
N LEU A 62 12.48 -0.53 -5.68
CA LEU A 62 13.46 0.19 -4.87
C LEU A 62 14.73 0.57 -5.65
N GLU A 63 15.16 -0.26 -6.59
CA GLU A 63 16.37 -0.04 -7.37
C GLU A 63 16.14 0.83 -8.61
N GLN A 64 14.99 0.64 -9.28
CA GLN A 64 14.73 1.23 -10.59
C GLN A 64 13.44 2.07 -10.61
N GLY A 65 12.34 1.54 -10.07
CA GLY A 65 11.02 2.18 -10.12
C GLY A 65 11.01 3.57 -9.47
N PHE A 66 11.45 3.66 -8.22
CA PHE A 66 11.54 4.92 -7.48
C PHE A 66 12.54 5.89 -8.10
N ALA A 67 13.70 5.42 -8.56
CA ALA A 67 14.70 6.27 -9.19
C ALA A 67 14.13 6.96 -10.44
N ASN A 68 13.48 6.18 -11.32
CA ASN A 68 12.85 6.69 -12.53
C ASN A 68 11.70 7.68 -12.19
N ALA A 69 10.81 7.30 -11.28
CA ALA A 69 9.68 8.15 -10.90
C ALA A 69 10.14 9.47 -10.25
N ASN A 70 11.18 9.43 -9.40
CA ASN A 70 11.75 10.63 -8.80
C ASN A 70 12.39 11.54 -9.85
N ALA A 71 13.06 11.00 -10.87
CA ALA A 71 13.64 11.80 -11.95
C ALA A 71 12.56 12.56 -12.72
N VAL A 72 11.48 11.87 -13.13
CA VAL A 72 10.34 12.47 -13.85
C VAL A 72 9.62 13.52 -12.99
N ALA A 73 9.35 13.22 -11.72
CA ALA A 73 8.71 14.16 -10.81
C ALA A 73 9.59 15.39 -10.49
N SER A 74 10.92 15.21 -10.45
CA SER A 74 11.87 16.30 -10.23
C SER A 74 11.96 17.23 -11.44
N ASP A 75 12.03 16.69 -12.65
CA ASP A 75 12.10 17.46 -13.90
C ASP A 75 10.86 18.36 -14.07
N SER A 76 9.69 17.80 -13.80
CA SER A 76 8.41 18.52 -13.80
C SER A 76 8.19 19.42 -12.57
N LYS A 77 9.09 19.39 -11.58
CA LYS A 77 8.98 20.09 -10.28
C LYS A 77 7.66 19.78 -9.54
N ASP A 78 7.12 18.59 -9.73
CA ASP A 78 5.89 18.15 -9.08
C ASP A 78 6.16 17.79 -7.61
N ARG A 79 6.00 18.78 -6.74
CA ARG A 79 6.20 18.60 -5.29
C ARG A 79 5.22 17.59 -4.68
N GLY A 80 4.04 17.42 -5.26
CA GLY A 80 3.04 16.47 -4.80
C GLY A 80 3.51 15.04 -5.04
N ALA A 81 3.91 14.75 -6.28
CA ALA A 81 4.49 13.47 -6.65
C ALA A 81 5.77 13.17 -5.86
N LEU A 82 6.68 14.13 -5.74
CA LEU A 82 7.92 13.96 -4.97
C LEU A 82 7.65 13.61 -3.50
N ARG A 83 6.67 14.26 -2.86
CA ARG A 83 6.28 13.93 -1.48
C ARG A 83 5.72 12.52 -1.37
N ALA A 84 4.85 12.13 -2.30
CA ALA A 84 4.27 10.78 -2.33
C ALA A 84 5.38 9.72 -2.51
N LEU A 85 6.33 9.96 -3.42
CA LEU A 85 7.46 9.07 -3.67
C LEU A 85 8.35 8.89 -2.44
N VAL A 86 8.66 9.97 -1.72
CA VAL A 86 9.44 9.89 -0.46
C VAL A 86 8.76 8.98 0.58
N TRP A 87 7.44 9.05 0.69
CA TRP A 87 6.70 8.19 1.62
C TRP A 87 6.62 6.74 1.13
N SER A 88 6.25 6.56 -0.13
CA SER A 88 6.13 5.24 -0.75
C SER A 88 7.45 4.47 -0.72
N GLU A 89 8.59 5.12 -0.96
CA GLU A 89 9.90 4.46 -0.90
C GLU A 89 10.21 3.97 0.51
N LYS A 90 9.99 4.81 1.53
CA LYS A 90 10.20 4.43 2.94
C LYS A 90 9.32 3.26 3.34
N VAL A 91 8.05 3.29 2.96
CA VAL A 91 7.10 2.19 3.25
C VAL A 91 7.50 0.92 2.51
N THR A 92 7.95 1.02 1.26
CA THR A 92 8.38 -0.13 0.46
C THR A 92 9.61 -0.81 1.05
N ARG A 93 10.57 -0.05 1.59
CA ARG A 93 11.72 -0.61 2.34
C ARG A 93 11.28 -1.39 3.59
N ILE A 94 10.26 -0.88 4.28
CA ILE A 94 9.69 -1.55 5.46
C ILE A 94 8.96 -2.82 5.05
N LEU A 95 8.17 -2.79 3.97
CA LEU A 95 7.49 -3.97 3.42
C LEU A 95 8.50 -5.07 3.07
N LYS A 96 9.63 -4.74 2.43
CA LYS A 96 10.73 -5.69 2.18
C LYS A 96 11.19 -6.34 3.49
N SER A 97 11.49 -5.53 4.50
CA SER A 97 11.95 -6.03 5.80
C SER A 97 10.91 -6.94 6.48
N LEU A 98 9.62 -6.61 6.39
CA LEU A 98 8.56 -7.41 6.99
C LEU A 98 8.37 -8.74 6.25
N LEU A 99 8.39 -8.74 4.92
CA LEU A 99 8.28 -9.96 4.12
C LEU A 99 9.47 -10.90 4.34
N THR A 100 10.71 -10.37 4.33
CA THR A 100 11.90 -11.17 4.62
C THR A 100 11.87 -11.75 6.05
N ARG A 101 11.33 -11.02 7.01
CA ARG A 101 11.18 -11.51 8.39
C ARG A 101 10.11 -12.59 8.47
N TYR A 102 8.95 -12.37 7.86
CA TYR A 102 7.85 -13.34 7.83
C TYR A 102 8.25 -14.64 7.11
N GLN A 103 9.06 -14.56 6.05
CA GLN A 103 9.58 -15.76 5.37
C GLN A 103 10.46 -16.63 6.28
N LYS A 104 11.14 -16.04 7.26
CA LYS A 104 12.01 -16.76 8.21
C LYS A 104 11.27 -17.22 9.46
N GLU A 105 10.40 -16.38 10.00
CA GLU A 105 9.74 -16.58 11.29
C GLU A 105 8.34 -17.20 11.15
N GLY A 106 7.72 -17.08 9.97
CA GLY A 106 6.35 -17.53 9.73
C GLY A 106 5.34 -16.88 10.69
N ASP A 107 4.34 -17.65 11.08
CA ASP A 107 3.25 -17.18 11.96
C ASP A 107 3.72 -16.81 13.37
N ALA A 108 4.89 -17.27 13.81
CA ALA A 108 5.48 -16.86 15.09
C ALA A 108 5.72 -15.34 15.15
N MET A 109 5.95 -14.70 14.00
CA MET A 109 6.07 -13.24 13.90
C MET A 109 4.77 -12.50 14.27
N LEU A 110 3.62 -13.17 14.13
CA LEU A 110 2.29 -12.58 14.28
C LEU A 110 1.65 -12.91 15.64
N GLU A 111 2.24 -13.82 16.41
CA GLU A 111 1.70 -14.25 17.71
C GLU A 111 1.45 -13.07 18.66
N ASN A 112 0.23 -12.98 19.19
CA ASN A 112 -0.21 -11.92 20.11
C ASN A 112 -0.07 -10.49 19.54
N THR A 113 -0.05 -10.34 18.21
CA THR A 113 0.01 -9.02 17.56
C THR A 113 -1.18 -8.78 16.62
N GLY A 114 -1.35 -7.53 16.19
CA GLY A 114 -2.18 -7.14 15.05
C GLY A 114 -1.34 -6.50 13.95
N VAL A 115 -1.85 -6.57 12.71
CA VAL A 115 -1.29 -5.85 11.56
C VAL A 115 -2.08 -4.56 11.37
N TYR A 116 -1.39 -3.43 11.38
CA TYR A 116 -1.99 -2.10 11.26
C TYR A 116 -1.38 -1.36 10.07
N VAL A 117 -2.22 -0.72 9.26
CA VAL A 117 -1.79 0.02 8.07
C VAL A 117 -2.22 1.47 8.18
N CYS A 118 -1.26 2.39 8.04
CA CYS A 118 -1.55 3.82 7.97
C CYS A 118 -2.32 4.14 6.67
N THR A 119 -3.53 4.67 6.79
CA THR A 119 -4.41 4.99 5.65
C THR A 119 -3.94 6.16 4.78
N ILE A 120 -2.86 6.83 5.19
CA ILE A 120 -2.31 8.01 4.53
C ILE A 120 -1.06 7.70 3.72
N CYS A 121 -0.15 6.88 4.25
CA CYS A 121 1.13 6.57 3.59
C CYS A 121 1.36 5.08 3.33
N GLY A 122 0.53 4.19 3.86
CA GLY A 122 0.68 2.74 3.70
C GLY A 122 1.68 2.07 4.65
N PHE A 123 2.27 2.81 5.62
CA PHE A 123 3.17 2.21 6.61
C PHE A 123 2.48 1.07 7.37
N VAL A 124 3.12 -0.10 7.36
CA VAL A 124 2.64 -1.32 8.03
C VAL A 124 3.36 -1.47 9.37
N TYR A 125 2.58 -1.69 10.42
CA TYR A 125 3.06 -1.96 11.77
C TYR A 125 2.50 -3.30 12.25
N ILE A 126 3.35 -4.10 12.89
CA ILE A 126 3.00 -5.39 13.49
C ILE A 126 3.33 -5.31 14.98
N GLY A 127 2.31 -5.42 15.83
CA GLY A 127 2.42 -5.29 17.28
C GLY A 127 1.04 -5.24 17.93
N GLU A 128 0.96 -5.09 19.26
CA GLU A 128 -0.33 -5.04 19.96
C GLU A 128 -1.14 -3.79 19.59
N THR A 129 -0.50 -2.62 19.64
CA THR A 129 -1.13 -1.31 19.37
C THR A 129 -0.27 -0.48 18.42
N PRO A 130 -0.86 0.22 17.42
CA PRO A 130 -0.09 1.05 16.50
C PRO A 130 0.56 2.25 17.22
N PRO A 131 1.66 2.81 16.69
CA PRO A 131 2.33 3.95 17.30
C PRO A 131 1.41 5.18 17.36
N GLU A 132 1.53 5.98 18.43
CA GLU A 132 0.76 7.23 18.61
C GLU A 132 0.85 8.17 17.41
N VAL A 133 2.02 8.23 16.79
CA VAL A 133 2.30 9.03 15.59
C VAL A 133 2.96 8.15 14.53
N CYS A 134 2.43 8.17 13.32
CA CYS A 134 3.02 7.45 12.19
C CYS A 134 4.46 7.92 11.94
N PRO A 135 5.47 7.03 11.93
CA PRO A 135 6.86 7.43 11.78
C PRO A 135 7.17 8.03 10.40
N VAL A 136 6.37 7.70 9.37
CA VAL A 136 6.56 8.15 7.99
C VAL A 136 5.89 9.49 7.71
N CYS A 137 4.56 9.58 7.86
CA CYS A 137 3.79 10.78 7.46
C CYS A 137 3.32 11.66 8.62
N LYS A 138 3.60 11.26 9.87
CA LYS A 138 3.32 12.02 11.10
C LYS A 138 1.83 12.22 11.44
N VAL A 139 0.94 11.42 10.87
CA VAL A 139 -0.47 11.40 11.28
C VAL A 139 -0.68 10.63 12.59
N PRO A 140 -1.70 10.98 13.38
CA PRO A 140 -2.04 10.29 14.63
C PRO A 140 -2.52 8.85 14.41
N ASN A 141 -2.47 8.04 15.48
CA ASN A 141 -2.77 6.60 15.46
C ASN A 141 -4.18 6.23 14.97
N TRP A 142 -5.19 7.09 15.14
CA TRP A 142 -6.55 6.83 14.64
C TRP A 142 -6.65 6.78 13.11
N LYS A 143 -5.58 7.18 12.40
CA LYS A 143 -5.45 6.99 10.95
C LYS A 143 -4.91 5.61 10.56
N PHE A 144 -4.62 4.73 11.51
CA PHE A 144 -4.29 3.34 11.23
C PHE A 144 -5.56 2.50 11.20
N GLU A 145 -5.66 1.64 10.19
CA GLU A 145 -6.68 0.59 10.12
C GLU A 145 -6.03 -0.74 10.49
N LYS A 146 -6.68 -1.51 11.36
CA LYS A 146 -6.31 -2.90 11.60
C LYS A 146 -6.71 -3.72 10.37
N VAL A 147 -5.78 -4.52 9.87
CA VAL A 147 -6.02 -5.42 8.74
C VAL A 147 -6.56 -6.73 9.29
N GLU A 148 -7.67 -7.17 8.71
CA GLU A 148 -8.26 -8.48 8.95
C GLU A 148 -8.02 -9.36 7.72
N GLY A 149 -7.67 -10.63 7.93
CA GLY A 149 -7.50 -11.60 6.84
C GLY A 149 -8.81 -11.71 6.05
N ARG A 150 -8.72 -11.66 4.72
CA ARG A 150 -9.84 -11.81 3.79
C ARG A 150 -9.87 -13.21 3.20
#